data_AF-A0A1C9HPN8-F1
#
_entry.id   AF-A0A1C9HPN8-F1
#
_cell.length_a   1.000
_cell.length_b   1.000
_cell.length_c   1.000
_cell.angle_alpha   90.00
_cell.angle_beta   90.00
_cell.angle_gamma   90.00
#
_symmetry.space_group_name_H-M   'P 1'
#
loop_
_entity.id
_entity.type
_entity.pdbx_description
1 polymer ?
#
loop_
_entity_poly.entity_id
_entity_poly.type
_entity_poly.pdbx_seq_one_letter_code
_entity_poly.pdbx_strand_id
1 'polypeptide(L)'
;MDRTREGTGYGINPLQPAQIEAWFRIRRIHPSPWHLDAIDRLDATRMLLYFEKKGEANKETEAPQVSARPLTSRLFDALFPAKR
;
A
#
# COMPACT_ATOMS: atom_id res chain seq x y z
N MET A 1 21.87 -2.41 -11.80
CA MET A 1 21.29 -1.62 -10.70
C MET A 1 20.34 -0.61 -11.32
N ASP A 2 19.03 -0.84 -11.25
CA ASP A 2 18.06 0.19 -11.61
C ASP A 2 17.02 0.25 -10.49
N ARG A 3 17.30 1.11 -9.50
CA ARG A 3 16.42 1.42 -8.37
C ARG A 3 15.59 2.60 -8.86
N THR A 4 14.38 2.33 -9.32
CA THR A 4 13.41 3.25 -9.95
C THR A 4 13.75 4.74 -9.88
N ARG A 5 14.02 5.31 -11.06
CA ARG A 5 14.30 6.73 -11.35
C ARG A 5 13.48 7.69 -10.47
N GLU A 6 14.09 8.81 -10.08
CA GLU A 6 13.48 9.90 -9.31
C GLU A 6 12.00 10.09 -9.69
N GLY A 7 11.14 9.98 -8.68
CA GLY A 7 9.78 9.47 -8.82
C GLY A 7 8.87 10.16 -9.84
N THR A 8 8.00 9.35 -10.44
CA THR A 8 6.91 9.73 -11.35
C THR A 8 5.70 10.37 -10.64
N GLY A 9 5.81 10.73 -9.35
CA GLY A 9 4.74 11.36 -8.57
C GLY A 9 3.66 10.42 -8.01
N TYR A 10 3.76 9.11 -8.24
CA TYR A 10 2.76 8.13 -7.80
C TYR A 10 3.37 7.03 -6.90
N GLY A 11 3.29 7.21 -5.58
CA GLY A 11 3.55 6.16 -4.59
C GLY A 11 4.89 6.21 -3.86
N ILE A 12 5.13 5.22 -3.00
CA ILE A 12 6.37 5.06 -2.25
C ILE A 12 7.46 4.47 -3.15
N ASN A 13 8.65 5.08 -3.11
CA ASN A 13 9.81 4.62 -3.85
C ASN A 13 10.83 3.94 -2.94
N PRO A 14 11.57 2.96 -3.45
CA PRO A 14 12.68 2.37 -2.73
C PRO A 14 13.79 3.40 -2.49
N LEU A 15 14.58 3.17 -1.44
CA LEU A 15 15.71 4.01 -1.07
C LEU A 15 16.80 3.94 -2.14
N GLN A 16 17.21 5.12 -2.59
CA GLN A 16 18.26 5.25 -3.60
C GLN A 16 19.64 5.14 -2.96
N PRO A 17 20.64 4.58 -3.68
CA PRO A 17 22.01 4.49 -3.16
C PRO A 17 22.57 5.87 -2.78
N ALA A 18 22.26 6.90 -3.58
CA ALA A 18 22.65 8.28 -3.30
C ALA A 18 22.05 8.84 -2.00
N GLN A 19 20.83 8.44 -1.64
CA GLN A 19 20.18 8.85 -0.38
C GLN A 19 20.84 8.16 0.81
N ILE A 20 21.14 6.86 0.67
CA ILE A 20 21.83 6.08 1.70
C ILE A 20 23.24 6.67 1.93
N GLU A 21 23.97 6.93 0.85
CA GLU A 21 25.29 7.56 0.90
C GLU A 21 25.23 8.95 1.55
N ALA A 22 24.29 9.80 1.15
CA ALA A 22 24.12 11.13 1.73
C ALA A 22 23.86 11.07 3.25
N TRP A 23 23.04 10.12 3.71
CA TRP A 23 22.74 9.93 5.13
C TRP A 23 23.98 9.55 5.93
N PHE A 24 24.75 8.58 5.44
CA PHE A 24 26.01 8.17 6.08
C PHE A 24 27.05 9.29 6.08
N ARG A 25 27.14 10.05 4.98
CA ARG A 25 28.04 11.19 4.84
C ARG A 25 27.73 12.29 5.84
N ILE A 26 26.46 12.68 5.99
CA ILE A 26 26.02 13.71 6.95
C ILE A 26 26.42 13.32 8.38
N ARG A 27 26.33 12.03 8.70
CA ARG A 27 26.62 11.50 10.04
C ARG A 27 28.07 11.11 10.25
N ARG A 28 28.91 11.20 9.22
CA ARG A 28 30.32 10.77 9.24
C ARG A 28 30.48 9.31 9.71
N ILE A 29 29.53 8.46 9.35
CA ILE A 29 29.57 7.03 9.66
C ILE A 29 30.01 6.30 8.39
N HIS A 30 31.01 5.43 8.49
CA HIS A 30 31.37 4.53 7.41
C HIS A 30 30.57 3.24 7.50
N PRO A 31 29.67 2.96 6.55
CA PRO A 31 28.89 1.74 6.59
C PRO A 31 29.77 0.53 6.29
N SER A 32 29.77 -0.45 7.20
CA SER A 32 30.18 -1.82 6.88
C SER A 32 29.20 -2.48 5.89
N PRO A 33 29.63 -3.49 5.10
CA PRO A 33 28.77 -4.15 4.11
C PRO A 33 27.43 -4.65 4.67
N TRP A 34 27.44 -5.24 5.86
CA TRP A 34 26.22 -5.76 6.49
C TRP A 34 25.17 -4.67 6.79
N HIS A 35 25.58 -3.42 7.02
CA HIS A 35 24.64 -2.32 7.22
C HIS A 35 23.88 -2.01 5.93
N LEU A 36 24.57 -2.05 4.78
CA LEU A 36 23.95 -1.83 3.49
C LEU A 36 22.95 -2.95 3.18
N ASP A 37 23.33 -4.20 3.45
CA ASP A 37 22.44 -5.35 3.31
C ASP A 37 21.21 -5.25 4.22
N ALA A 38 21.39 -4.79 5.46
CA ALA A 38 20.29 -4.59 6.40
C ALA A 38 19.32 -3.50 5.91
N ILE A 39 19.84 -2.39 5.39
CA ILE A 39 19.02 -1.30 4.82
C ILE A 39 18.25 -1.79 3.60
N ASP A 40 18.90 -2.50 2.68
CA ASP A 40 18.26 -3.04 1.48
C ASP A 40 17.14 -4.03 1.85
N ARG A 41 17.34 -4.90 2.85
CA ARG A 41 16.29 -5.81 3.36
C ARG A 41 15.14 -5.07 4.02
N LEU A 42 15.43 -4.08 4.86
CA LEU A 42 14.41 -3.28 5.54
C LEU A 42 13.54 -2.51 4.54
N ASP A 43 14.16 -1.92 3.52
CA ASP A 43 13.43 -1.20 2.49
C ASP A 43 12.57 -2.15 1.65
N ALA A 44 13.08 -3.34 1.29
CA ALA A 44 12.29 -4.36 0.63
C ALA A 44 11.06 -4.77 1.47
N THR A 45 11.23 -5.03 2.78
CA THR A 45 10.10 -5.35 3.68
C THR A 45 9.13 -4.18 3.80
N ARG A 46 9.61 -2.94 3.90
CA ARG A 46 8.76 -1.74 3.94
C ARG A 46 7.90 -1.64 2.69
N MET A 47 8.48 -1.87 1.51
CA MET A 47 7.76 -1.86 0.24
C MET A 47 6.71 -2.96 0.18
N LEU A 48 7.05 -4.19 0.59
CA LEU A 48 6.10 -5.31 0.65
C LEU A 48 4.89 -4.97 1.53
N LEU A 49 5.12 -4.52 2.77
CA LEU A 49 4.04 -4.14 3.69
C LEU A 49 3.17 -3.00 3.15
N TYR A 50 3.76 -2.03 2.46
CA TYR A 50 3.01 -0.93 1.85
C TYR A 50 2.09 -1.43 0.74
N PHE A 51 2.59 -2.32 -0.14
CA PHE A 51 1.79 -2.89 -1.21
C PHE A 51 0.74 -3.89 -0.71
N GLU A 52 1.05 -4.68 0.33
CA GLU A 52 0.08 -5.54 1.02
C GLU A 52 -1.08 -4.72 1.58
N LYS A 53 -0.79 -3.68 2.37
CA LYS A 53 -1.82 -2.79 2.92
C LYS A 53 -2.65 -2.09 1.83
N LYS A 54 -2.01 -1.66 0.74
CA LYS A 54 -2.73 -1.07 -0.39
C LYS A 54 -3.62 -2.10 -1.12
N GLY A 55 -3.18 -3.35 -1.18
CA GLY A 55 -3.98 -4.47 -1.68
C GLY A 55 -5.15 -4.84 -0.76
N GLU A 56 -4.95 -4.78 0.56
CA GLU A 56 -6.00 -5.00 1.57
C GLU A 56 -7.05 -3.88 1.57
N ALA A 57 -6.61 -2.62 1.49
CA ALA A 57 -7.51 -1.47 1.39
C ALA A 57 -8.39 -1.52 0.12
N ASN A 58 -7.91 -2.15 -0.97
CA ASN A 58 -8.73 -2.38 -2.15
C ASN A 58 -9.72 -3.55 -1.98
N LYS A 59 -9.44 -4.52 -1.10
CA LYS A 59 -10.33 -5.67 -0.82
C LYS A 59 -11.52 -5.31 0.07
N GLU A 60 -11.39 -4.30 0.93
CA GLU A 60 -12.51 -3.81 1.76
C GLU A 60 -13.66 -3.18 0.93
N THR A 61 -13.41 -2.83 -0.33
CA THR A 61 -14.44 -2.33 -1.25
C THR A 61 -15.33 -3.42 -1.85
N GLU A 62 -14.96 -4.70 -1.73
CA GLU A 62 -15.85 -5.81 -2.08
C GLU A 62 -16.74 -6.13 -0.87
N ALA A 63 -17.64 -5.21 -0.54
CA ALA A 63 -18.76 -5.55 0.33
C ALA A 63 -19.41 -6.82 -0.25
N PRO A 64 -19.58 -7.90 0.54
CA PRO A 64 -20.18 -9.12 0.03
C PRO A 64 -21.52 -8.74 -0.59
N GLN A 65 -21.78 -9.18 -1.82
CA GLN A 65 -23.03 -8.83 -2.50
C GLN A 65 -24.19 -9.54 -1.78
N VAL A 66 -24.73 -8.89 -0.73
CA VAL A 66 -25.74 -9.46 0.18
C VAL A 66 -27.09 -9.64 -0.53
N SER A 67 -27.29 -8.97 -1.67
CA SER A 67 -28.51 -9.09 -2.47
C SER A 67 -28.22 -9.11 -3.97
N ALA A 68 -28.71 -10.14 -4.66
CA ALA A 68 -28.75 -10.20 -6.13
C ALA A 68 -29.82 -9.28 -6.76
N ARG A 69 -30.78 -8.78 -5.96
CA ARG A 69 -31.85 -7.90 -6.43
C ARG A 69 -31.43 -6.43 -6.32
N PRO A 70 -31.70 -5.60 -7.35
CA PRO A 70 -31.44 -4.16 -7.27
C PRO A 70 -32.34 -3.49 -6.24
N LEU A 71 -31.76 -2.52 -5.50
CA LEU A 71 -32.49 -1.70 -4.55
C LEU A 71 -33.52 -0.85 -5.31
N THR A 72 -34.79 -1.23 -5.24
CA THR A 72 -35.90 -0.57 -5.92
C THR A 72 -37.01 -0.29 -4.91
N SER A 73 -37.84 0.72 -5.14
CA SER A 73 -38.98 1.04 -4.26
C SER A 73 -39.91 -0.17 -4.05
N ARG A 74 -40.10 -0.98 -5.10
CA ARG A 74 -40.86 -2.24 -5.04
C ARG A 74 -40.29 -3.27 -4.07
N LEU A 75 -38.98 -3.28 -3.87
CA LEU A 75 -38.34 -4.16 -2.87
C LEU A 75 -38.71 -3.70 -1.45
N PHE A 76 -38.75 -2.39 -1.22
CA PHE A 76 -39.17 -1.82 0.06
C PHE A 76 -40.64 -2.12 0.37
N ASP A 77 -41.52 -1.97 -0.62
CA ASP A 77 -42.95 -2.28 -0.46
C ASP A 77 -43.20 -3.76 -0.15
N ALA A 78 -42.38 -4.65 -0.73
CA ALA A 78 -42.44 -6.09 -0.48
C ALA A 78 -41.88 -6.48 0.89
N LEU A 79 -40.87 -5.75 1.40
CA LEU A 79 -40.25 -5.99 2.71
C LEU A 79 -41.09 -5.39 3.85
N PHE A 80 -41.74 -4.26 3.61
CA PHE A 80 -42.55 -3.53 4.58
C PHE A 80 -43.98 -3.32 4.08
N PRO A 81 -44.79 -4.40 3.96
CA PRO A 81 -46.18 -4.23 3.61
C PRO A 81 -46.87 -3.40 4.70
N ALA A 82 -47.52 -2.30 4.30
CA ALA A 82 -48.32 -1.50 5.22
C ALA A 82 -49.39 -2.40 5.83
N LYS A 83 -49.34 -2.57 7.16
CA LYS A 83 -50.38 -3.27 7.92
C LYS A 83 -51.72 -2.60 7.60
N ARG A 84 -52.65 -3.38 7.04
CA ARG A 84 -54.05 -2.99 6.89
C ARG A 84 -54.66 -2.61 8.24
#